data_AF-A0A832TVH1-F1
#
_entry.id   AF-A0A832TVH1-F1
#
_cell.length_a   1.000
_cell.length_b   1.000
_cell.length_c   1.000
_cell.angle_alpha   90.00
_cell.angle_beta   90.00
_cell.angle_gamma   90.00
#
_symmetry.space_group_name_H-M   'P 1'
#
loop_
_entity.id
_entity.type
_entity.pdbx_description
1 polymer ?
#
loop_
_entity_poly.entity_id
_entity_poly.type
_entity_poly.pdbx_seq_one_letter_code
_entity_poly.pdbx_strand_id
1 'polypeptide(L)'
;MLTVETSGLKGITSFTTYDGGELKDCKLKEYNLIHTKYGDLVPQYGDPGFRKKQLAALSFYKSGKIKSISLEQQTEISTPIGILPAELVTFFEDESINSLFPLNGQISGFWSEEEEGKLAQKLHFSFPFGDFCAKIIGLRFYPDGRVRSLILWPNERIIIDTPAGKMPVRIGFRLFGDGSIKSVEPAEPFLIETKIGSINAYDADALGIDADKNSVCFDEKGRLISLCTFDIITVRKKNGEKEIIFPALRPG
;
A
#
# COMPACT_ATOMS: atom_id res chain seq x y z
N MET A 1 15.90 -28.78 -17.22
CA MET A 1 15.08 -29.09 -16.03
C MET A 1 15.68 -28.33 -14.86
N LEU A 2 15.05 -27.25 -14.44
CA LEU A 2 15.35 -26.53 -13.20
C LEU A 2 14.00 -26.17 -12.61
N THR A 3 13.39 -27.19 -12.02
CA THR A 3 12.24 -27.09 -11.13
C THR A 3 12.70 -26.39 -9.86
N VAL A 4 11.97 -25.37 -9.47
CA VAL A 4 11.89 -24.88 -8.09
C VAL A 4 11.99 -26.08 -7.15
N GLU A 5 12.94 -26.09 -6.23
CA GLU A 5 12.98 -27.07 -5.16
C GLU A 5 11.74 -26.87 -4.29
N THR A 6 10.60 -27.43 -4.71
CA THR A 6 9.45 -27.75 -3.85
C THR A 6 9.81 -28.87 -2.87
N SER A 7 11.00 -29.47 -3.00
CA SER A 7 11.55 -30.56 -2.19
C SER A 7 11.73 -30.22 -0.70
N GLY A 8 11.55 -28.97 -0.29
CA GLY A 8 11.65 -28.54 1.11
C GLY A 8 10.31 -28.26 1.82
N LEU A 9 9.22 -28.03 1.08
CA LEU A 9 7.94 -27.62 1.68
C LEU A 9 7.14 -28.81 2.17
N LYS A 10 6.79 -28.79 3.45
CA LYS A 10 6.06 -29.86 4.13
C LYS A 10 4.58 -29.54 4.23
N GLY A 11 3.75 -30.58 4.10
CA GLY A 11 2.31 -30.49 4.35
C GLY A 11 1.52 -29.62 3.38
N ILE A 12 1.87 -29.57 2.09
CA ILE A 12 1.04 -28.87 1.09
C ILE A 12 -0.34 -29.52 1.01
N THR A 13 -1.41 -28.77 1.30
CA THR A 13 -2.80 -29.28 1.27
C THR A 13 -3.57 -28.86 0.04
N SER A 14 -3.24 -27.71 -0.54
CA SER A 14 -3.78 -27.27 -1.81
C SER A 14 -2.79 -26.33 -2.49
N PHE A 15 -2.86 -26.27 -3.81
CA PHE A 15 -2.02 -25.38 -4.60
C PHE A 15 -2.68 -24.99 -5.93
N THR A 16 -2.17 -23.93 -6.53
CA THR A 16 -2.44 -23.56 -7.92
C THR A 16 -1.14 -23.49 -8.70
N THR A 17 -1.22 -23.57 -10.02
CA THR A 17 -0.07 -23.47 -10.92
C THR A 17 -0.26 -22.36 -11.95
N TYR A 18 0.84 -21.95 -12.55
CA TYR A 18 0.81 -21.26 -13.84
C TYR A 18 0.45 -22.25 -14.96
N ASP A 19 0.18 -21.72 -16.17
CA ASP A 19 -0.14 -22.53 -17.36
C ASP A 19 0.99 -23.51 -17.72
N GLY A 20 2.24 -23.19 -17.36
CA GLY A 20 3.41 -24.06 -17.56
C GLY A 20 3.57 -25.15 -16.48
N GLY A 21 2.68 -25.21 -15.50
CA GLY A 21 2.71 -26.16 -14.40
C GLY A 21 3.57 -25.74 -13.20
N GLU A 22 4.25 -24.59 -13.27
CA GLU A 22 5.04 -24.07 -12.14
C GLU A 22 4.13 -23.70 -10.97
N LEU A 23 4.56 -24.01 -9.74
CA LEU A 23 3.82 -23.70 -8.52
C LEU A 23 3.59 -22.18 -8.44
N LYS A 24 2.33 -21.78 -8.24
CA LYS A 24 1.93 -20.37 -8.16
C LYS A 24 1.53 -19.99 -6.75
N ASP A 25 0.67 -20.78 -6.12
CA ASP A 25 0.18 -20.54 -4.76
C ASP A 25 0.08 -21.88 -4.03
N CYS A 26 0.32 -21.91 -2.71
CA CYS A 26 0.04 -23.10 -1.90
C CYS A 26 -0.46 -22.78 -0.49
N LYS A 27 -1.21 -23.72 0.08
CA LYS A 27 -1.55 -23.79 1.51
C LYS A 27 -0.74 -24.88 2.19
N LEU A 28 -0.42 -24.67 3.46
CA LEU A 28 0.39 -25.57 4.26
C LEU A 28 -0.41 -26.06 5.47
N LYS A 29 -0.19 -27.32 5.88
CA LYS A 29 -0.71 -27.91 7.12
C LYS A 29 0.37 -28.08 8.18
N GLU A 30 1.63 -28.07 7.76
CA GLU A 30 2.78 -28.31 8.62
C GLU A 30 3.66 -27.06 8.71
N TYR A 31 4.42 -27.00 9.81
CA TYR A 31 5.41 -25.96 10.03
C TYR A 31 6.48 -25.98 8.92
N ASN A 32 6.78 -24.79 8.41
CA ASN A 32 7.86 -24.55 7.46
C ASN A 32 8.62 -23.30 7.90
N LEU A 33 9.95 -23.32 7.73
CA LEU A 33 10.83 -22.19 8.02
C LEU A 33 11.45 -21.71 6.71
N ILE A 34 11.22 -20.45 6.37
CA ILE A 34 11.73 -19.84 5.15
C ILE A 34 12.85 -18.87 5.52
N HIS A 35 14.07 -19.22 5.11
CA HIS A 35 15.23 -18.36 5.30
C HIS A 35 15.22 -17.23 4.28
N THR A 36 15.26 -15.99 4.76
CA THR A 36 15.37 -14.80 3.91
C THR A 36 16.48 -13.88 4.41
N LYS A 37 16.91 -12.92 3.58
CA LYS A 37 17.83 -11.86 4.03
C LYS A 37 17.24 -10.94 5.10
N TYR A 38 15.93 -11.05 5.37
CA TYR A 38 15.20 -10.29 6.39
C TYR A 38 14.93 -11.12 7.66
N GLY A 39 15.54 -12.30 7.76
CA GLY A 39 15.35 -13.23 8.86
C GLY A 39 14.52 -14.45 8.45
N ASP A 40 14.26 -15.28 9.45
CA ASP A 40 13.52 -16.52 9.31
C ASP A 40 12.02 -16.25 9.41
N LEU A 41 11.29 -16.62 8.37
CA LEU A 41 9.86 -16.35 8.24
C LEU A 41 9.07 -17.66 8.27
N VAL A 42 8.06 -17.72 9.13
CA VAL A 42 7.17 -18.89 9.27
C VAL A 42 5.86 -18.59 8.55
N PRO A 43 5.57 -19.23 7.41
CA PRO A 43 4.30 -19.07 6.71
C PRO A 43 3.15 -19.66 7.52
N GLN A 44 1.93 -19.21 7.26
CA GLN A 44 0.73 -19.78 7.84
C GLN A 44 0.61 -21.26 7.54
N TYR A 45 0.19 -22.04 8.54
CA TYR A 45 -0.10 -23.46 8.37
C TYR A 45 -1.26 -23.88 9.27
N GLY A 46 -1.97 -24.94 8.86
CA GLY A 46 -3.10 -25.47 9.63
C GLY A 46 -4.38 -24.68 9.40
N ASP A 47 -5.19 -24.50 10.45
CA ASP A 47 -6.43 -23.74 10.40
C ASP A 47 -6.17 -22.28 10.84
N PRO A 48 -6.27 -21.29 9.93
CA PRO A 48 -6.06 -19.88 10.23
C PRO A 48 -7.19 -19.26 11.09
N GLY A 49 -8.26 -20.00 11.36
CA GLY A 49 -9.42 -19.51 12.10
C GLY A 49 -10.29 -18.56 11.28
N PHE A 50 -11.12 -17.77 11.95
CA PHE A 50 -12.08 -16.85 11.31
C PHE A 50 -11.48 -15.47 10.99
N ARG A 51 -10.39 -15.07 11.66
CA ARG A 51 -9.74 -13.77 11.46
C ARG A 51 -8.80 -13.77 10.25
N LYS A 52 -7.85 -14.71 10.20
CA LYS A 52 -6.78 -14.67 9.18
C LYS A 52 -7.34 -15.08 7.82
N LYS A 53 -6.83 -14.45 6.76
CA LYS A 53 -7.22 -14.82 5.38
C LYS A 53 -6.90 -16.28 5.09
N GLN A 54 -7.92 -17.02 4.66
CA GLN A 54 -7.82 -18.39 4.15
C GLN A 54 -7.20 -18.45 2.73
N LEU A 55 -6.31 -17.51 2.39
CA LEU A 55 -5.62 -17.44 1.10
C LEU A 55 -4.39 -18.37 1.09
N ALA A 56 -3.52 -18.18 0.11
CA ALA A 56 -2.24 -18.88 0.02
C ALA A 56 -1.34 -18.52 1.22
N ALA A 57 -0.68 -19.54 1.77
CA ALA A 57 0.38 -19.34 2.75
C ALA A 57 1.64 -18.79 2.07
N LEU A 58 1.94 -19.35 0.88
CA LEU A 58 3.04 -18.92 0.02
C LEU A 58 2.51 -18.71 -1.40
N SER A 59 3.03 -17.68 -2.05
CA SER A 59 2.89 -17.49 -3.50
C SER A 59 4.26 -17.31 -4.13
N PHE A 60 4.38 -17.67 -5.39
CA PHE A 60 5.63 -17.72 -6.13
C PHE A 60 5.52 -17.00 -7.47
N TYR A 61 6.66 -16.54 -7.97
CA TYR A 61 6.83 -16.15 -9.37
C TYR A 61 6.99 -17.40 -10.25
N LYS A 62 6.88 -17.23 -11.58
CA LYS A 62 7.14 -18.33 -12.54
C LYS A 62 8.55 -18.92 -12.40
N SER A 63 9.52 -18.10 -11.98
CA SER A 63 10.89 -18.54 -11.66
C SER A 63 10.99 -19.46 -10.44
N GLY A 64 9.93 -19.56 -9.64
CA GLY A 64 9.92 -20.27 -8.37
C GLY A 64 10.33 -19.45 -7.17
N LYS A 65 10.78 -18.21 -7.38
CA LYS A 65 11.11 -17.32 -6.28
C LYS A 65 9.85 -16.93 -5.52
N ILE A 66 10.00 -16.73 -4.22
CA ILE A 66 8.88 -16.35 -3.36
C ILE A 66 8.38 -14.96 -3.74
N LYS A 67 7.08 -14.87 -3.95
CA LYS A 67 6.36 -13.62 -4.23
C LYS A 67 5.68 -13.07 -2.99
N SER A 68 5.14 -13.94 -2.13
CA SER A 68 4.56 -13.51 -0.87
C SER A 68 4.52 -14.62 0.17
N ILE A 69 4.54 -14.21 1.44
CA ILE A 69 4.42 -15.07 2.62
C ILE A 69 3.34 -14.48 3.53
N SER A 70 2.22 -15.17 3.67
CA SER A 70 1.27 -14.93 4.77
C SER A 70 1.89 -15.52 6.03
N LEU A 71 2.21 -14.71 7.04
CA LEU A 71 2.95 -15.15 8.21
C LEU A 71 2.03 -15.75 9.27
N GLU A 72 2.52 -16.79 9.95
CA GLU A 72 1.77 -17.46 11.01
C GLU A 72 1.58 -16.56 12.23
N GLN A 73 2.58 -15.75 12.56
CA GLN A 73 2.46 -14.74 13.60
C GLN A 73 2.94 -13.40 13.05
N GLN A 74 2.46 -12.32 13.65
CA GLN A 74 3.01 -11.01 13.37
C GLN A 74 4.50 -11.04 13.71
N THR A 75 5.35 -10.82 12.70
CA THR A 75 6.79 -10.97 12.80
C THR A 75 7.45 -9.63 12.54
N GLU A 76 8.48 -9.31 13.32
CA GLU A 76 9.29 -8.12 13.12
C GLU A 76 10.20 -8.27 11.90
N ILE A 77 10.13 -7.31 10.98
CA ILE A 77 10.92 -7.27 9.75
C ILE A 77 11.84 -6.07 9.81
N SER A 78 13.15 -6.31 9.67
CA SER A 78 14.13 -5.23 9.55
C SER A 78 14.03 -4.58 8.17
N THR A 79 13.76 -3.28 8.13
CA THR A 79 13.68 -2.48 6.90
C THR A 79 14.58 -1.26 6.98
N PRO A 80 14.89 -0.59 5.84
CA PRO A 80 15.71 0.62 5.85
C PRO A 80 15.15 1.78 6.68
N ILE A 81 13.83 1.78 6.98
CA ILE A 81 13.19 2.80 7.81
C ILE A 81 12.90 2.33 9.24
N GLY A 82 13.46 1.20 9.65
CA GLY A 82 13.29 0.62 10.99
C GLY A 82 12.69 -0.78 10.99
N ILE A 83 12.46 -1.30 12.19
CA ILE A 83 11.85 -2.61 12.40
C ILE A 83 10.33 -2.43 12.38
N LEU A 84 9.64 -3.18 11.51
CA LEU A 84 8.20 -3.07 11.32
C LEU A 84 7.53 -4.44 11.49
N PRO A 85 6.37 -4.51 12.16
CA PRO A 85 5.61 -5.75 12.27
C PRO A 85 4.97 -6.13 10.93
N ALA A 86 4.85 -7.42 10.64
CA ALA A 86 4.16 -7.90 9.45
C ALA A 86 3.38 -9.19 9.72
N GLU A 87 2.17 -9.28 9.18
CA GLU A 87 1.43 -10.55 9.00
C GLU A 87 1.44 -10.99 7.53
N LEU A 88 1.84 -10.11 6.60
CA LEU A 88 2.06 -10.43 5.19
C LEU A 88 3.25 -9.65 4.67
N VAL A 89 4.17 -10.36 4.02
CA VAL A 89 5.31 -9.77 3.31
C VAL A 89 5.24 -10.21 1.85
N THR A 90 5.48 -9.27 0.95
CA THR A 90 5.58 -9.53 -0.49
C THR A 90 6.94 -9.09 -0.99
N PHE A 91 7.42 -9.77 -2.01
CA PHE A 91 8.76 -9.60 -2.55
C PHE A 91 8.70 -9.25 -4.02
N PHE A 92 9.74 -8.58 -4.51
CA PHE A 92 10.08 -8.56 -5.91
C PHE A 92 10.78 -9.87 -6.29
N GLU A 93 10.93 -10.11 -7.59
CA GLU A 93 11.60 -11.32 -8.10
C GLU A 93 13.12 -11.32 -7.83
N ASP A 94 13.71 -10.19 -7.44
CA ASP A 94 15.08 -10.10 -6.92
C ASP A 94 15.17 -10.34 -5.39
N GLU A 95 14.07 -10.79 -4.78
CA GLU A 95 13.95 -11.12 -3.35
C GLU A 95 14.09 -9.90 -2.42
N SER A 96 14.11 -8.67 -2.96
CA SER A 96 13.87 -7.47 -2.16
C SER A 96 12.40 -7.39 -1.72
N ILE A 97 12.14 -6.82 -0.54
CA ILE A 97 10.76 -6.58 -0.09
C ILE A 97 10.09 -5.58 -1.03
N ASN A 98 8.91 -5.94 -1.50
CA ASN A 98 8.02 -5.07 -2.25
C ASN A 98 7.02 -4.38 -1.33
N SER A 99 6.38 -5.13 -0.43
CA SER A 99 5.38 -4.57 0.48
C SER A 99 5.28 -5.36 1.77
N LEU A 100 4.94 -4.64 2.83
CA LEU A 100 4.76 -5.16 4.17
C LEU A 100 3.41 -4.69 4.71
N PHE A 101 2.66 -5.61 5.32
CA PHE A 101 1.35 -5.34 5.91
C PHE A 101 1.38 -5.77 7.38
N PRO A 102 1.25 -4.82 8.34
CA PRO A 102 1.23 -5.15 9.77
C PRO A 102 0.16 -6.16 10.16
N LEU A 103 -0.98 -6.12 9.46
CA LEU A 103 -2.09 -7.04 9.64
C LEU A 103 -2.54 -7.63 8.29
N ASN A 104 -3.06 -8.86 8.32
CA ASN A 104 -3.57 -9.57 7.15
C ASN A 104 -4.87 -10.34 7.47
N GLY A 105 -5.74 -9.76 8.29
CA GLY A 105 -7.07 -10.29 8.56
C GLY A 105 -8.02 -10.22 7.36
N GLN A 106 -9.00 -11.12 7.35
CA GLN A 106 -10.09 -11.17 6.39
C GLN A 106 -11.29 -10.42 6.97
N ILE A 107 -11.75 -9.39 6.27
CA ILE A 107 -13.02 -8.75 6.61
C ILE A 107 -14.17 -9.68 6.16
N SER A 108 -15.06 -10.02 7.08
CA SER A 108 -16.17 -10.96 6.88
C SER A 108 -17.36 -10.60 7.78
N GLY A 109 -18.47 -11.35 7.68
CA GLY A 109 -19.61 -11.17 8.60
C GLY A 109 -19.30 -11.47 10.07
N PHE A 110 -18.16 -12.11 10.36
CA PHE A 110 -17.70 -12.44 11.72
C PHE A 110 -16.46 -11.65 12.15
N TRP A 111 -15.93 -10.79 11.27
CA TRP A 111 -14.75 -9.99 11.55
C TRP A 111 -14.79 -8.69 10.74
N SER A 112 -15.08 -7.59 11.42
CA SER A 112 -15.25 -6.27 10.83
C SER A 112 -13.93 -5.53 10.67
N GLU A 113 -13.94 -4.48 9.85
CA GLU A 113 -12.82 -3.54 9.72
C GLU A 113 -12.49 -2.86 11.06
N GLU A 114 -13.53 -2.56 11.85
CA GLU A 114 -13.35 -1.96 13.18
C GLU A 114 -12.63 -2.92 14.14
N GLU A 115 -12.99 -4.21 14.13
CA GLU A 115 -12.32 -5.24 14.92
C GLU A 115 -10.86 -5.43 14.50
N GLU A 116 -10.58 -5.49 13.20
CA GLU A 116 -9.19 -5.54 12.71
C GLU A 116 -8.42 -4.27 13.11
N GLY A 117 -9.07 -3.11 13.03
CA GLY A 117 -8.49 -1.82 13.41
C GLY A 117 -8.14 -1.70 14.88
N LYS A 118 -8.79 -2.47 15.77
CA LYS A 118 -8.43 -2.55 17.20
C LYS A 118 -7.09 -3.24 17.42
N LEU A 119 -6.66 -4.13 16.51
CA LEU A 119 -5.36 -4.78 16.54
C LEU A 119 -4.25 -3.95 15.90
N ALA A 120 -4.59 -2.99 15.05
CA ALA A 120 -3.61 -2.17 14.34
C ALA A 120 -2.87 -1.26 15.32
N GLN A 121 -1.55 -1.41 15.39
CA GLN A 121 -0.70 -0.58 16.24
C GLN A 121 -0.32 0.74 15.55
N LYS A 122 -0.16 1.80 16.36
CA LYS A 122 0.42 3.05 15.87
C LYS A 122 1.93 2.87 15.73
N LEU A 123 2.42 3.17 14.55
CA LEU A 123 3.84 3.15 14.21
C LEU A 123 4.33 4.58 14.04
N HIS A 124 5.56 4.84 14.49
CA HIS A 124 6.21 6.14 14.34
C HIS A 124 6.97 6.18 13.01
N PHE A 125 6.81 7.26 12.27
CA PHE A 125 7.50 7.50 11.01
C PHE A 125 8.11 8.89 11.00
N SER A 126 9.35 8.97 10.51
CA SER A 126 10.08 10.21 10.34
C SER A 126 10.53 10.32 8.89
N PHE A 127 10.00 11.31 8.18
CA PHE A 127 10.33 11.66 6.80
C PHE A 127 10.79 13.12 6.73
N PRO A 128 11.52 13.53 5.67
CA PRO A 128 11.93 14.93 5.51
C PRO A 128 10.75 15.93 5.46
N PHE A 129 9.55 15.44 5.14
CA PHE A 129 8.31 16.22 5.04
C PHE A 129 7.38 16.06 6.25
N GLY A 130 7.81 15.40 7.32
CA GLY A 130 7.01 15.30 8.53
C GLY A 130 7.36 14.12 9.42
N ASP A 131 6.96 14.26 10.68
CA ASP A 131 7.11 13.25 11.72
C ASP A 131 5.72 12.97 12.31
N PHE A 132 5.30 11.70 12.32
CA PHE A 132 3.95 11.33 12.73
C PHE A 132 3.85 9.90 13.26
N CYS A 133 2.85 9.67 14.10
CA CYS A 133 2.45 8.34 14.55
C CYS A 133 1.11 7.96 13.93
N ALA A 134 1.06 6.86 13.19
CA ALA A 134 -0.14 6.45 12.48
C ALA A 134 -0.32 4.93 12.47
N LYS A 135 -1.57 4.47 12.43
CA LYS A 135 -1.92 3.12 12.00
C LYS A 135 -1.82 3.03 10.48
N ILE A 136 -1.26 1.95 9.95
CA ILE A 136 -1.12 1.72 8.51
C ILE A 136 -1.76 0.41 8.09
N ILE A 137 -2.29 0.36 6.87
CA ILE A 137 -2.63 -0.90 6.18
C ILE A 137 -1.35 -1.55 5.68
N GLY A 138 -0.45 -0.76 5.08
CA GLY A 138 0.76 -1.30 4.52
C GLY A 138 1.75 -0.25 4.05
N LEU A 139 2.97 -0.72 3.85
CA LEU A 139 4.11 0.06 3.37
C LEU A 139 4.68 -0.64 2.14
N ARG A 140 4.95 0.11 1.08
CA ARG A 140 5.52 -0.43 -0.16
C ARG A 140 6.87 0.20 -0.42
N PHE A 141 7.72 -0.53 -1.13
CA PHE A 141 9.10 -0.19 -1.38
C PHE A 141 9.42 -0.20 -2.88
N TYR A 142 10.49 0.48 -3.23
CA TYR A 142 11.23 0.26 -4.46
C TYR A 142 12.18 -0.94 -4.28
N PRO A 143 12.65 -1.58 -5.37
CA PRO A 143 13.56 -2.73 -5.27
C PRO A 143 14.85 -2.47 -4.49
N ASP A 144 15.30 -1.20 -4.44
CA ASP A 144 16.46 -0.78 -3.63
C ASP A 144 16.15 -0.57 -2.14
N GLY A 145 14.92 -0.85 -1.70
CA GLY A 145 14.49 -0.75 -0.31
C GLY A 145 14.04 0.65 0.12
N ARG A 146 14.07 1.66 -0.75
CA ARG A 146 13.48 2.98 -0.44
C ARG A 146 11.96 2.88 -0.36
N VAL A 147 11.35 3.67 0.52
CA VAL A 147 9.89 3.71 0.64
C VAL A 147 9.28 4.28 -0.63
N ARG A 148 8.33 3.56 -1.20
CA ARG A 148 7.54 3.98 -2.35
C ARG A 148 6.22 4.61 -1.92
N SER A 149 5.51 4.01 -0.98
CA SER A 149 4.20 4.50 -0.55
C SER A 149 3.85 3.98 0.84
N LEU A 150 3.13 4.80 1.60
CA LEU A 150 2.55 4.43 2.89
C LEU A 150 1.03 4.53 2.76
N ILE A 151 0.32 3.48 3.18
CA ILE A 151 -1.14 3.39 3.14
C ILE A 151 -1.65 3.46 4.59
N LEU A 152 -2.36 4.53 4.91
CA LEU A 152 -2.96 4.76 6.22
C LEU A 152 -4.16 3.84 6.47
N TRP A 153 -4.36 3.48 7.73
CA TRP A 153 -5.57 2.78 8.16
C TRP A 153 -6.82 3.63 7.86
N PRO A 154 -7.99 3.02 7.58
CA PRO A 154 -9.23 3.77 7.44
C PRO A 154 -9.47 4.71 8.63
N ASN A 155 -9.95 5.92 8.34
CA ASN A 155 -10.13 7.02 9.30
C ASN A 155 -8.86 7.58 9.96
N GLU A 156 -7.68 6.98 9.76
CA GLU A 156 -6.42 7.59 10.21
C GLU A 156 -6.11 8.83 9.35
N ARG A 157 -5.53 9.84 10.00
CA ARG A 157 -5.15 11.12 9.37
C ARG A 157 -3.78 11.53 9.87
N ILE A 158 -2.98 12.08 8.98
CA ILE A 158 -1.67 12.69 9.30
C ILE A 158 -1.62 14.09 8.72
N ILE A 159 -0.70 14.92 9.20
CA ILE A 159 -0.42 16.22 8.62
C ILE A 159 1.04 16.24 8.19
N ILE A 160 1.30 16.53 6.91
CA ILE A 160 2.64 16.54 6.33
C ILE A 160 2.88 17.80 5.50
N ASP A 161 4.14 18.19 5.36
CA ASP A 161 4.56 19.31 4.53
C ASP A 161 4.66 18.86 3.06
N THR A 162 3.70 19.29 2.24
CA THR A 162 3.70 19.00 0.80
C THR A 162 4.22 20.19 0.00
N PRO A 163 4.58 20.02 -1.29
CA PRO A 163 4.90 21.15 -2.15
C PRO A 163 3.75 22.18 -2.30
N ALA A 164 2.50 21.78 -2.03
CA ALA A 164 1.34 22.67 -2.02
C ALA A 164 1.04 23.29 -0.64
N GLY A 165 1.89 23.02 0.37
CA GLY A 165 1.70 23.47 1.75
C GLY A 165 1.44 22.33 2.72
N LYS A 166 1.28 22.68 4.01
CA LYS A 166 1.03 21.74 5.09
C LYS A 166 -0.38 21.16 4.97
N MET A 167 -0.47 19.87 4.65
CA MET A 167 -1.70 19.24 4.19
C MET A 167 -2.13 18.12 5.15
N PRO A 168 -3.41 18.08 5.56
CA PRO A 168 -3.99 16.91 6.19
C PRO A 168 -4.23 15.82 5.13
N VAL A 169 -3.72 14.62 5.38
CA VAL A 169 -3.72 13.50 4.43
C VAL A 169 -4.53 12.34 4.99
N ARG A 170 -5.37 11.73 4.14
CA ARG A 170 -6.05 10.46 4.34
C ARG A 170 -5.50 9.44 3.35
N ILE A 171 -5.77 8.14 3.56
CA ILE A 171 -5.39 7.04 2.65
C ILE A 171 -3.87 6.84 2.52
N GLY A 172 -3.08 7.88 2.30
CA GLY A 172 -1.64 7.80 2.31
C GLY A 172 -0.96 8.73 1.32
N PHE A 173 0.28 8.39 1.01
CA PHE A 173 1.11 9.12 0.06
C PHE A 173 2.02 8.18 -0.72
N ARG A 174 2.51 8.68 -1.85
CA ARG A 174 3.54 8.05 -2.68
C ARG A 174 4.73 8.98 -2.80
N LEU A 175 5.92 8.38 -2.84
CA LEU A 175 7.20 9.07 -2.98
C LEU A 175 7.86 8.75 -4.32
N PHE A 176 8.67 9.68 -4.81
CA PHE A 176 9.69 9.42 -5.82
C PHE A 176 10.85 8.61 -5.22
N GLY A 177 11.75 8.14 -6.07
CA GLY A 177 12.93 7.41 -5.59
C GLY A 177 13.79 8.24 -4.64
N ASP A 178 13.90 9.55 -4.85
CA ASP A 178 14.66 10.46 -3.96
C ASP A 178 13.99 10.73 -2.61
N GLY A 179 12.79 10.18 -2.37
CA GLY A 179 12.02 10.37 -1.14
C GLY A 179 11.13 11.61 -1.14
N SER A 180 11.14 12.42 -2.21
CA SER A 180 10.22 13.55 -2.36
C SER A 180 8.79 13.08 -2.63
N ILE A 181 7.80 13.89 -2.24
CA ILE A 181 6.38 13.55 -2.39
C ILE A 181 5.99 13.56 -3.87
N LYS A 182 5.52 12.40 -4.35
CA LYS A 182 4.94 12.23 -5.68
C LYS A 182 3.45 12.49 -5.69
N SER A 183 2.72 11.97 -4.72
CA SER A 183 1.28 12.19 -4.64
C SER A 183 0.73 11.99 -3.24
N VAL A 184 -0.33 12.69 -2.90
CA VAL A 184 -1.02 12.65 -1.59
C VAL A 184 -2.52 12.71 -1.79
N GLU A 185 -3.27 12.08 -0.89
CA GLU A 185 -4.72 12.12 -0.91
C GLU A 185 -5.24 13.04 0.22
N PRO A 186 -5.78 14.23 -0.11
CA PRO A 186 -6.25 15.18 0.88
C PRO A 186 -7.33 14.59 1.79
N ALA A 187 -7.23 14.85 3.09
CA ALA A 187 -8.21 14.42 4.08
C ALA A 187 -9.56 15.13 3.93
N GLU A 188 -9.50 16.35 3.44
CA GLU A 188 -10.59 17.31 3.27
C GLU A 188 -10.24 18.24 2.09
N PRO A 189 -11.22 19.00 1.55
CA PRO A 189 -10.96 19.98 0.51
C PRO A 189 -9.81 20.91 0.88
N PHE A 190 -8.73 20.83 0.10
CA PHE A 190 -7.51 21.59 0.34
C PHE A 190 -7.29 22.60 -0.79
N LEU A 191 -7.22 23.89 -0.44
CA LEU A 191 -7.05 24.95 -1.43
C LEU A 191 -5.61 24.94 -1.97
N ILE A 192 -5.45 24.70 -3.27
CA ILE A 192 -4.16 24.70 -3.96
C ILE A 192 -4.11 25.84 -4.97
N GLU A 193 -3.05 26.64 -4.90
CA GLU A 193 -2.75 27.66 -5.91
C GLU A 193 -2.33 27.02 -7.23
N THR A 194 -3.06 27.33 -8.31
CA THR A 194 -2.75 26.87 -9.66
C THR A 194 -2.56 28.04 -10.62
N LYS A 195 -2.07 27.76 -11.83
CA LYS A 195 -1.93 28.79 -12.88
C LYS A 195 -3.26 29.39 -13.34
N ILE A 196 -4.38 28.73 -13.06
CA ILE A 196 -5.73 29.20 -13.42
C ILE A 196 -6.51 29.74 -12.21
N GLY A 197 -5.84 29.92 -11.06
CA GLY A 197 -6.43 30.34 -9.79
C GLY A 197 -6.41 29.23 -8.75
N SER A 198 -6.93 29.52 -7.58
CA SER A 198 -7.01 28.58 -6.46
C SER A 198 -8.12 27.54 -6.72
N ILE A 199 -7.83 26.26 -6.48
CA ILE A 199 -8.77 25.15 -6.67
C ILE A 199 -8.79 24.29 -5.40
N ASN A 200 -9.96 23.86 -4.94
CA ASN A 200 -10.07 22.90 -3.85
C ASN A 200 -9.78 21.48 -4.36
N ALA A 201 -8.67 20.90 -3.94
CA ALA A 201 -8.32 19.52 -4.27
C ALA A 201 -8.98 18.54 -3.31
N TYR A 202 -9.81 17.63 -3.83
CA TYR A 202 -10.45 16.55 -3.10
C TYR A 202 -11.09 15.54 -4.06
N ASP A 203 -10.93 14.23 -3.79
CA ASP A 203 -11.65 13.15 -4.47
C ASP A 203 -12.46 12.35 -3.44
N ALA A 204 -13.78 12.49 -3.45
CA ALA A 204 -14.67 11.81 -2.52
C ALA A 204 -14.74 10.31 -2.79
N ASP A 205 -14.38 9.88 -4.00
CA ASP A 205 -14.43 8.50 -4.50
C ASP A 205 -13.05 7.81 -4.40
N ALA A 206 -12.08 8.44 -3.72
CA ALA A 206 -10.75 7.88 -3.54
C ALA A 206 -10.80 6.52 -2.82
N LEU A 207 -10.14 5.51 -3.41
CA LEU A 207 -10.12 4.15 -2.88
C LEU A 207 -9.15 4.05 -1.70
N GLY A 208 -9.69 3.77 -0.50
CA GLY A 208 -8.92 3.81 0.75
C GLY A 208 -7.88 2.72 0.99
N ILE A 209 -7.62 1.85 0.00
CA ILE A 209 -6.72 0.69 0.12
C ILE A 209 -5.46 0.80 -0.74
N ASP A 210 -5.31 1.89 -1.52
CA ASP A 210 -4.18 2.06 -2.43
C ASP A 210 -3.66 3.50 -2.46
N ALA A 211 -2.53 3.75 -1.79
CA ALA A 211 -1.87 5.05 -1.80
C ALA A 211 -0.96 5.29 -3.01
N ASP A 212 -0.89 4.37 -3.99
CA ASP A 212 -0.13 4.57 -5.22
C ASP A 212 -0.88 5.43 -6.26
N LYS A 213 -2.18 5.71 -6.01
CA LYS A 213 -3.06 6.58 -6.83
C LYS A 213 -3.77 7.57 -5.92
N ASN A 214 -3.28 8.82 -5.90
CA ASN A 214 -3.88 9.88 -5.10
C ASN A 214 -4.26 11.07 -5.97
N SER A 215 -5.16 11.90 -5.44
CA SER A 215 -5.72 13.06 -6.11
C SER A 215 -4.69 14.10 -6.47
N VAL A 216 -3.85 14.50 -5.51
CA VAL A 216 -2.87 15.58 -5.71
C VAL A 216 -1.54 14.97 -6.09
N CYS A 217 -1.02 15.32 -7.26
CA CYS A 217 0.22 14.79 -7.82
C CYS A 217 1.21 15.91 -8.16
N PHE A 218 2.48 15.66 -7.86
CA PHE A 218 3.60 16.55 -8.12
C PHE A 218 4.61 15.90 -9.06
N ASP A 219 5.45 16.71 -9.69
CA ASP A 219 6.67 16.25 -10.36
C ASP A 219 7.85 16.20 -9.39
N GLU A 220 9.00 15.71 -9.88
CA GLU A 220 10.26 15.63 -9.11
C GLU A 220 10.78 17.01 -8.64
N LYS A 221 10.24 18.12 -9.17
CA LYS A 221 10.58 19.48 -8.75
C LYS A 221 9.52 20.06 -7.79
N GLY A 222 8.57 19.24 -7.34
CA GLY A 222 7.46 19.66 -6.48
C GLY A 222 6.38 20.49 -7.19
N ARG A 223 6.38 20.57 -8.52
CA ARG A 223 5.35 21.31 -9.27
C ARG A 223 4.10 20.46 -9.37
N LEU A 224 2.95 21.05 -9.06
CA LEU A 224 1.65 20.40 -9.26
C LEU A 224 1.48 19.98 -10.73
N ILE A 225 1.23 18.68 -10.96
CA ILE A 225 0.92 18.12 -12.29
C ILE A 225 -0.59 17.93 -12.46
N SER A 226 -1.25 17.42 -11.43
CA SER A 226 -2.69 17.13 -11.46
C SER A 226 -3.30 17.18 -10.06
N LEU A 227 -4.60 17.49 -10.02
CA LEU A 227 -5.46 17.35 -8.86
C LEU A 227 -6.84 16.82 -9.27
N CYS A 228 -7.56 16.19 -8.35
CA CYS A 228 -9.00 15.95 -8.46
C CYS A 228 -9.76 17.03 -7.71
N THR A 229 -10.92 17.44 -8.23
CA THR A 229 -11.77 18.46 -7.59
C THR A 229 -13.25 18.23 -7.92
N PHE A 230 -14.13 18.68 -7.03
CA PHE A 230 -15.57 18.83 -7.28
C PHE A 230 -15.96 20.26 -7.67
N ASP A 231 -15.00 21.18 -7.72
CA ASP A 231 -15.26 22.56 -8.11
C ASP A 231 -15.68 22.63 -9.59
N ILE A 232 -16.64 23.50 -9.88
CA ILE A 232 -16.96 23.88 -11.27
C ILE A 232 -15.97 24.96 -11.69
N ILE A 233 -15.14 24.67 -12.69
CA ILE A 233 -14.10 25.58 -13.15
C ILE A 233 -14.64 26.42 -14.31
N THR A 234 -14.70 27.74 -14.14
CA THR A 234 -15.06 28.67 -15.21
C THR A 234 -13.80 29.37 -15.74
N VAL A 235 -13.41 29.07 -16.97
CA VAL A 235 -12.30 29.71 -17.67
C VAL A 235 -12.84 30.84 -18.56
N ARG A 236 -12.36 32.07 -18.34
CA ARG A 236 -12.68 33.23 -19.19
C ARG A 236 -11.52 33.54 -20.12
N LYS A 237 -11.73 33.42 -21.43
CA LYS A 237 -10.74 33.74 -22.47
C LYS A 237 -10.66 35.26 -22.68
N LYS A 238 -9.55 35.74 -23.27
CA LYS A 238 -9.32 37.18 -23.54
C LYS A 238 -10.37 37.80 -24.46
N ASN A 239 -10.98 37.00 -25.34
CA ASN A 239 -12.08 37.42 -26.24
C ASN A 239 -13.45 37.50 -25.55
N GLY A 240 -13.55 37.22 -24.25
CA GLY A 240 -14.79 37.22 -23.49
C GLY A 240 -15.55 35.89 -23.49
N GLU A 241 -15.13 34.90 -24.28
CA GLU A 241 -15.72 33.56 -24.24
C GLU A 241 -15.52 32.90 -22.87
N LYS A 242 -16.51 32.11 -22.47
CA LYS A 242 -16.50 31.33 -21.24
C LYS A 242 -16.51 29.85 -21.58
N GLU A 243 -15.64 29.12 -20.92
CA GLU A 243 -15.61 27.66 -20.93
C GLU A 243 -15.86 27.19 -19.50
N ILE A 244 -16.81 26.29 -19.33
CA ILE A 244 -17.20 25.76 -18.02
C ILE A 244 -16.85 24.28 -18.01
N ILE A 245 -15.99 23.89 -17.08
CA ILE A 245 -15.56 22.52 -16.86
C ILE A 245 -16.31 22.04 -15.61
N PHE A 246 -17.14 21.02 -15.80
CA PHE A 246 -17.86 20.36 -14.71
C PHE A 246 -17.06 19.16 -14.21
N PRO A 247 -17.17 18.83 -12.91
CA PRO A 247 -16.64 17.57 -12.40
C PRO A 247 -17.33 16.39 -13.11
N ALA A 248 -16.56 15.39 -13.50
CA ALA A 248 -17.10 14.17 -14.07
C ALA A 248 -17.75 13.34 -12.95
N LEU A 249 -19.08 13.30 -12.92
CA LEU A 249 -19.82 12.43 -12.02
C LEU A 249 -19.53 10.97 -12.41
N ARG A 250 -18.98 10.18 -11.48
CA ARG A 250 -18.94 8.72 -11.63
C ARG A 250 -20.26 8.15 -11.11
N PRO A 251 -20.92 7.23 -11.84
CA PRO A 251 -22.03 6.47 -11.28
C PRO A 251 -21.54 5.71 -10.05
N GLY A 252 -22.28 5.83 -8.95
CA GLY A 252 -22.07 5.03 -7.73
C GLY A 252 -22.54 3.59 -7.88
#